data_AF-A0A6A9T9D1-F1
#
_entry.id   AF-A0A6A9T9D1-F1
#
_cell.length_a   1.000
_cell.length_b   1.000
_cell.length_c   1.000
_cell.angle_alpha   90.00
_cell.angle_beta   90.00
_cell.angle_gamma   90.00
#
_symmetry.space_group_name_H-M   'P 1'
#
loop_
_entity.id
_entity.type
_entity.pdbx_description
1 polymer ?
#
loop_
_entity_poly.entity_id
_entity_poly.type
_entity_poly.pdbx_seq_one_letter_code
_entity_poly.pdbx_strand_id
1 'polypeptide(L)' 'MTDATLVVVAGTTATAAIDGISAAGADPTLRAHTPSADLEIVADGRPAPSSPVPVSPAGCPTPAVVTRA' A
#
# COMPACT_ATOMS: atom_id res chain seq x y z
N MET A 1 6.80 14.14 -26.65
CA MET A 1 6.30 13.41 -25.49
C MET A 1 6.00 14.45 -24.44
N THR A 2 4.75 14.60 -24.00
CA THR A 2 4.47 15.39 -22.81
C THR A 2 5.05 14.63 -21.62
N ASP A 3 5.87 15.27 -20.80
CA ASP A 3 6.32 14.64 -19.56
C ASP A 3 5.09 14.37 -18.69
N ALA A 4 4.86 13.10 -18.38
CA ALA A 4 3.78 12.70 -17.49
C ALA A 4 4.28 12.82 -16.05
N THR A 5 3.52 13.51 -15.20
CA THR A 5 3.76 13.54 -13.76
C THR A 5 2.82 12.54 -13.08
N LEU A 6 3.38 11.52 -12.42
CA LEU A 6 2.63 10.63 -11.54
C LEU A 6 2.45 11.31 -10.19
N VAL A 7 1.20 11.41 -9.73
CA VAL A 7 0.86 11.89 -8.39
C VAL A 7 0.08 10.79 -7.68
N VAL A 8 0.58 10.33 -6.54
CA VAL A 8 -0.07 9.33 -5.69
C VAL A 8 -0.37 9.96 -4.33
N VAL A 9 -1.62 9.91 -3.90
CA VAL A 9 -2.06 10.44 -2.61
C VAL A 9 -2.41 9.28 -1.69
N ALA A 10 -1.64 9.11 -0.62
CA ALA A 10 -1.91 8.13 0.41
C ALA A 10 -2.80 8.71 1.52
N GLY A 11 -3.67 7.88 2.09
CA GLY A 11 -4.52 8.27 3.20
C GLY A 11 -5.05 7.06 3.97
N THR A 12 -5.38 7.30 5.24
CA THR A 12 -6.06 6.34 6.10
C THR A 12 -7.43 6.88 6.50
N THR A 13 -8.33 6.00 6.92
CA THR A 13 -9.67 6.38 7.38
C THR A 13 -10.17 5.42 8.45
N ALA A 14 -10.98 5.93 9.39
CA ALA A 14 -11.62 5.10 10.41
C ALA A 14 -12.53 4.03 9.80
N THR A 15 -13.14 4.28 8.64
CA THR A 15 -13.96 3.29 7.92
C THR A 15 -13.15 2.07 7.51
N ALA A 16 -11.89 2.25 7.12
CA ALA A 16 -11.02 1.16 6.74
C ALA A 16 -10.65 0.30 7.95
N ALA A 17 -10.74 0.80 9.19
CA ALA A 17 -10.47 0.02 10.39
C ALA A 17 -11.58 -0.97 10.75
N ILE A 18 -12.79 -0.81 10.20
CA ILE A 18 -13.91 -1.74 10.41
C ILE A 18 -13.57 -3.09 9.80
N ASP A 19 -13.72 -4.16 10.57
CA ASP A 19 -13.41 -5.52 10.12
C ASP A 19 -14.26 -5.92 8.90
N GLY A 20 -13.58 -6.55 7.92
CA GLY A 20 -14.19 -6.99 6.67
C GLY A 20 -14.42 -5.89 5.62
N ILE A 21 -14.21 -4.60 5.93
CA ILE A 21 -14.44 -3.51 4.95
C ILE A 21 -13.26 -3.32 3.99
N SER A 22 -12.03 -3.52 4.45
CA SER A 22 -10.83 -3.30 3.63
C SER A 22 -9.92 -4.52 3.61
N ALA A 23 -9.43 -4.84 2.42
CA ALA A 23 -8.42 -5.86 2.17
C ALA A 23 -7.01 -5.26 1.92
N ALA A 24 -6.82 -3.96 2.12
CA ALA A 24 -5.54 -3.28 1.94
C ALA A 24 -4.66 -3.46 3.19
N GLY A 25 -4.00 -4.61 3.29
CA GLY A 25 -3.21 -5.04 4.44
C GLY A 25 -3.71 -6.37 5.01
N ALA A 26 -2.79 -7.21 5.51
CA ALA A 26 -3.11 -8.58 5.90
C ALA A 26 -3.92 -8.67 7.21
N ASP A 27 -3.74 -7.69 8.10
CA ASP A 27 -4.40 -7.59 9.40
C ASP A 27 -4.69 -6.11 9.76
N PRO A 28 -5.48 -5.84 10.82
CA PRO A 28 -5.82 -4.47 11.20
C PRO A 28 -4.63 -3.54 11.49
N THR A 29 -3.53 -4.06 12.04
CA THR A 29 -2.31 -3.28 12.31
C THR A 29 -1.64 -2.89 11.00
N LEU A 30 -1.45 -3.85 10.10
CA LEU A 30 -0.80 -3.60 8.81
C LEU A 30 -1.63 -2.73 7.87
N ARG A 31 -2.97 -2.75 8.02
CA ARG A 31 -3.89 -1.92 7.24
C ARG A 31 -3.63 -0.42 7.41
N ALA A 32 -3.26 0.00 8.62
CA ALA A 32 -2.93 1.40 8.90
C ALA A 32 -1.62 1.84 8.22
N HIS A 33 -0.71 0.91 7.96
CA HIS A 33 0.61 1.16 7.39
C HIS A 33 0.72 0.85 5.90
N THR A 34 -0.31 0.21 5.32
CA THR A 34 -0.33 -0.16 3.90
C THR A 34 -0.16 1.06 2.97
N PRO A 35 -0.84 2.21 3.19
CA PRO A 35 -0.66 3.37 2.32
C PRO A 35 0.78 3.92 2.29
N SER A 36 1.48 3.93 3.43
CA SER A 36 2.88 4.38 3.46
C SER A 36 3.81 3.37 2.80
N ALA A 37 3.63 2.07 3.07
CA ALA A 37 4.44 1.01 2.46
C ALA A 37 4.24 0.93 0.94
N ASP A 38 3.03 1.22 0.43
CA ASP A 38 2.77 1.34 -1.00
C ASP A 38 3.59 2.49 -1.62
N LEU A 39 3.63 3.66 -0.97
CA LEU A 39 4.43 4.79 -1.44
C LEU A 39 5.93 4.50 -1.42
N GLU A 40 6.42 3.81 -0.39
CA GLU A 40 7.82 3.37 -0.31
C GLU A 40 8.17 2.39 -1.43
N ILE A 41 7.27 1.47 -1.79
CA ILE A 41 7.47 0.59 -2.95
C ILE A 41 7.53 1.39 -4.25
N VAL A 42 6.63 2.36 -4.45
CA VAL A 42 6.63 3.20 -5.65
C VAL A 42 7.90 4.05 -5.72
N ALA A 43 8.32 4.68 -4.63
CA ALA A 43 9.47 5.58 -4.58
C ALA A 43 10.83 4.84 -4.56
N ASP A 44 10.95 3.81 -3.73
CA ASP A 44 12.23 3.15 -3.41
C ASP A 44 12.31 1.69 -3.87
N GLY A 45 11.22 1.12 -4.37
CA GLY A 45 11.15 -0.25 -4.88
C GLY A 45 11.00 -1.30 -3.79
N ARG A 46 10.88 -0.89 -2.52
CA ARG A 46 10.71 -1.77 -1.37
C ARG A 46 10.10 -1.00 -0.18
N PRO A 47 9.43 -1.68 0.75
CA PRO A 47 9.03 -1.08 2.02
C PRO A 47 10.24 -0.70 2.89
N ALA A 48 9.98 0.09 3.94
CA ALA A 48 10.93 0.42 4.98
C ALA A 48 11.58 -0.84 5.60
N PRO A 49 12.82 -0.74 6.12
CA PRO A 49 13.44 -1.85 6.85
C PRO A 49 12.51 -2.37 7.94
N SER A 50 12.38 -3.69 8.05
CA SER A 50 11.46 -4.40 8.96
C SER A 50 9.95 -4.26 8.68
N SER A 51 9.54 -3.56 7.62
CA SER A 51 8.16 -3.58 7.14
C SER A 51 7.93 -4.73 6.14
N PRO A 52 6.82 -5.50 6.26
CA PRO A 52 6.46 -6.46 5.23
C PRO A 52 6.02 -5.75 3.95
N VAL A 53 6.09 -6.46 2.82
CA VAL A 53 5.38 -6.05 1.60
C VAL A 53 3.88 -6.16 1.87
N PRO A 54 3.07 -5.11 1.62
CA PRO A 54 1.64 -5.19 1.83
C PRO A 54 1.01 -6.27 0.94
N VAL A 55 0.20 -7.10 1.58
CA VAL A 55 -0.64 -8.11 0.95
C VAL A 55 -2.05 -8.00 1.51
N SER A 56 -3.03 -8.44 0.75
CA SER A 56 -4.38 -8.66 1.27
C SER A 56 -4.42 -9.83 2.27
N PRO A 57 -5.52 -10.00 3.03
CA PRO A 57 -5.69 -11.16 3.90
C PRO A 57 -5.59 -12.52 3.18
N ALA A 58 -5.86 -12.55 1.87
CA ALA A 58 -5.72 -13.73 1.03
C ALA A 58 -4.30 -13.91 0.43
N GLY A 59 -3.36 -13.02 0.75
CA GLY A 59 -1.98 -13.05 0.27
C GLY A 59 -1.74 -12.41 -1.11
N CYS A 60 -2.76 -11.82 -1.75
CA CYS A 60 -2.57 -11.07 -2.99
C CYS A 60 -1.70 -9.82 -2.74
N PRO A 61 -0.61 -9.59 -3.51
CA PRO A 61 0.29 -8.46 -3.31
C PRO A 61 -0.35 -7.11 -3.66
N THR A 62 0.14 -6.05 -3.04
CA THR A 62 -0.28 -4.67 -3.35
C THR A 62 -0.09 -4.31 -4.83
N PRO A 63 -1.02 -3.55 -5.44
CA PRO A 63 -0.84 -3.02 -6.79
C PRO A 63 0.32 -2.00 -6.90
N ALA A 64 0.92 -1.56 -5.79
CA ALA A 64 2.12 -0.72 -5.80
C ALA A 64 3.27 -1.38 -6.59
N VAL A 65 3.36 -2.72 -6.60
CA VAL A 65 4.38 -3.44 -7.39
C VAL A 65 4.21 -3.22 -8.89
N VAL A 66 2.97 -3.05 -9.37
CA VAL A 66 2.66 -2.76 -10.78
C VAL A 66 2.94 -1.30 -11.09
N THR A 67 2.63 -0.40 -10.16
CA THR A 67 2.90 1.04 -10.33
C THR A 67 4.40 1.34 -10.43
N ARG A 68 5.23 0.51 -9.79
CA ARG A 68 6.69 0.62 -9.81
C ARG A 68 7.37 0.02 -11.04
N ALA A 69 6.77 -1.00 -11.66
CA ALA A 69 7.36 -1.78 -12.74
C ALA A 69 7.62 -0.94 -14.00
#